data_AF-A0A6G6K4Q9-F1
#
_entry.id   AF-A0A6G6K4Q9-F1
#
_cell.length_a   1.000
_cell.length_b   1.000
_cell.length_c   1.000
_cell.angle_alpha   90.00
_cell.angle_beta   90.00
_cell.angle_gamma   90.00
#
_symmetry.space_group_name_H-M   'P 1'
#
loop_
_entity.id
_entity.type
_entity.pdbx_description
1 polymer ?
#
loop_
_entity_poly.entity_id
_entity_poly.type
_entity_poly.pdbx_seq_one_letter_code
_entity_poly.pdbx_strand_id
1 'polypeptide(L)' 'MMARPSQTDPRERAIVLALKEERLRQGISATKLAHDVNVSRSTITHLENDDARPTLWVLFRIADGLKVDLPTWMEKHCR' A
#
# COMPACT_ATOMS: atom_id res chain seq x y z
N MET A 1 17.08 -15.98 12.20
CA MET A 1 17.09 -14.77 11.37
C MET A 1 16.24 -13.73 12.10
N MET A 2 16.84 -12.69 12.66
CA MET A 2 16.09 -11.61 13.33
C MET A 2 15.33 -10.84 12.24
N ALA A 3 14.00 -10.67 12.41
CA ALA A 3 13.23 -9.78 11.54
C ALA A 3 13.82 -8.38 11.65
N ARG A 4 14.15 -7.74 10.52
CA ARG A 4 14.63 -6.36 10.54
C ARG A 4 13.50 -5.49 11.10
N PRO A 5 13.77 -4.60 12.07
CA PRO A 5 12.76 -3.66 12.52
C PRO A 5 12.31 -2.83 11.32
N SER A 6 10.99 -2.61 11.22
CA SER A 6 10.37 -1.75 10.22
C SER A 6 11.17 -0.46 10.09
N GLN A 7 11.57 -0.11 8.87
CA GLN A 7 12.24 1.17 8.59
C GLN A 7 11.22 2.31 8.40
N THR A 8 9.95 2.03 8.65
CA THR A 8 8.80 2.86 8.28
C THR A 8 8.09 3.34 9.54
N ASP A 9 7.57 4.57 9.52
CA ASP A 9 6.75 5.06 10.64
C ASP A 9 5.54 4.12 10.84
N PRO A 10 5.18 3.74 12.09
CA PRO A 10 4.07 2.81 12.34
C PRO A 10 2.75 3.22 11.69
N ARG A 11 2.49 4.53 11.56
CA ARG A 11 1.28 5.07 10.93
C ARG A 11 1.32 4.88 9.43
N GLU A 12 2.46 5.16 8.80
CA GLU A 12 2.69 4.89 7.38
C GLU A 12 2.55 3.39 7.07
N ARG A 13 3.08 2.54 7.97
CA ARG A 13 2.95 1.10 7.84
C ARG A 13 1.51 0.62 7.91
N ALA A 14 0.73 1.17 8.85
CA ALA A 14 -0.69 0.87 8.98
C ALA A 14 -1.45 1.18 7.69
N ILE A 15 -1.19 2.34 7.06
CA ILE A 15 -1.84 2.72 5.79
C ILE A 15 -1.50 1.72 4.68
N VAL A 16 -0.22 1.33 4.54
CA VAL A 16 0.19 0.36 3.51
C VAL A 16 -0.46 -1.00 3.70
N LEU A 17 -0.51 -1.50 4.94
CA LEU A 17 -1.16 -2.77 5.25
C LEU A 17 -2.66 -2.73 4.96
N ALA A 18 -3.30 -1.63 5.33
CA ALA A 18 -4.73 -1.45 5.14
C ALA A 18 -5.06 -1.39 3.61
N LEU A 19 -4.27 -0.68 2.80
CA LEU A 19 -4.42 -0.69 1.33
C LEU A 19 -4.13 -2.06 0.71
N LYS A 20 -3.18 -2.82 1.26
CA LYS A 20 -2.90 -4.21 0.84
C LYS A 20 -4.10 -5.12 1.11
N GLU A 21 -4.72 -5.01 2.27
CA GLU A 21 -5.92 -5.77 2.63
C GLU A 21 -7.07 -5.45 1.66
N GLU A 22 -7.28 -4.16 1.36
CA GLU A 22 -8.27 -3.75 0.37
C GLU A 22 -7.98 -4.32 -1.03
N ARG A 23 -6.72 -4.29 -1.46
CA ARG A 23 -6.28 -4.91 -2.72
C ARG A 23 -6.63 -6.41 -2.76
N LEU A 24 -6.32 -7.13 -1.68
CA LEU A 24 -6.61 -8.55 -1.56
C LEU A 24 -8.11 -8.84 -1.54
N ARG A 25 -8.90 -8.00 -0.84
CA ARG A 25 -10.37 -8.07 -0.80
C ARG A 25 -10.99 -7.93 -2.20
N GLN A 26 -10.40 -7.10 -3.06
CA GLN A 26 -10.82 -6.93 -4.46
C GLN A 26 -10.29 -8.02 -5.41
N GLY A 27 -9.45 -8.96 -4.93
CA GLY A 27 -8.85 -10.00 -5.77
C GLY A 27 -7.81 -9.48 -6.77
N ILE A 28 -7.28 -8.27 -6.57
CA ILE A 28 -6.31 -7.64 -7.48
C ILE A 28 -4.90 -8.13 -7.11
N SER A 29 -4.12 -8.60 -8.08
CA SER A 29 -2.71 -8.96 -7.83
C SER A 29 -1.82 -7.71 -7.72
N ALA A 30 -0.71 -7.80 -7.00
CA ALA A 30 0.27 -6.69 -6.91
C ALA A 30 0.80 -6.29 -8.30
N THR A 31 1.01 -7.25 -9.20
CA THR A 31 1.41 -7.01 -10.60
C THR A 31 0.34 -6.23 -11.37
N LYS A 32 -0.94 -6.62 -11.22
CA LYS A 32 -2.05 -5.93 -11.88
C LYS A 32 -2.18 -4.50 -11.36
N LEU A 33 -2.15 -4.31 -10.04
CA LEU A 33 -2.19 -2.97 -9.45
C LEU A 33 -1.04 -2.11 -9.96
N ALA A 34 0.20 -2.63 -9.93
CA ALA A 34 1.37 -1.91 -10.39
C ALA A 34 1.24 -1.44 -11.84
N HIS A 35 0.76 -2.33 -12.72
CA HIS A 35 0.47 -2.01 -14.11
C HIS A 35 -0.60 -0.91 -14.23
N ASP A 36 -1.74 -1.07 -13.56
CA ASP A 36 -2.88 -0.16 -13.65
C ASP A 36 -2.55 1.25 -13.14
N VAL A 37 -1.61 1.36 -12.19
CA VAL A 37 -1.18 2.63 -11.60
C VAL A 37 0.20 3.08 -12.09
N ASN A 38 0.72 2.46 -13.16
CA ASN A 38 1.99 2.80 -13.81
C ASN A 38 3.16 2.97 -12.83
N VAL A 39 3.33 2.00 -11.94
CA VAL A 39 4.51 1.87 -11.07
C VAL A 39 5.17 0.51 -11.29
N SER A 40 6.42 0.37 -10.84
CA SER A 40 7.07 -0.92 -10.92
C SER A 40 6.37 -1.94 -10.01
N ARG A 41 6.32 -3.21 -10.44
CA ARG A 41 5.85 -4.31 -9.59
C ARG A 41 6.61 -4.37 -8.26
N SER A 42 7.93 -4.16 -8.31
CA SER A 42 8.78 -4.17 -7.11
C SER A 42 8.41 -3.07 -6.12
N THR A 43 7.95 -1.90 -6.59
CA THR A 43 7.43 -0.83 -5.72
C THR A 43 6.29 -1.36 -4.85
N ILE A 44 5.25 -1.95 -5.45
CA ILE A 44 4.10 -2.46 -4.68
C ILE A 44 4.56 -3.54 -3.69
N THR A 45 5.36 -4.51 -4.13
CA THR A 45 5.79 -5.60 -3.25
C THR A 45 6.70 -5.14 -2.12
N HIS A 46 7.62 -4.21 -2.36
CA HIS A 46 8.49 -3.67 -1.31
C HIS A 46 7.70 -2.89 -0.27
N LEU A 47 6.72 -2.08 -0.68
CA LEU A 47 5.83 -1.39 0.26
C LEU A 47 5.09 -2.42 1.13
N GLU A 48 4.44 -3.41 0.50
CA GLU A 48 3.66 -4.41 1.22
C GLU A 48 4.50 -5.29 2.16
N ASN A 49 5.78 -5.49 1.86
CA ASN A 49 6.72 -6.27 2.66
C ASN A 49 7.49 -5.44 3.69
N ASP A 50 7.28 -4.12 3.75
CA ASP A 50 8.01 -3.20 4.63
C ASP A 50 9.50 -3.01 4.26
N ASP A 51 9.84 -3.28 3.00
CA ASP A 51 11.19 -3.11 2.44
C ASP A 51 11.42 -1.69 1.90
N ALA A 52 10.37 -0.86 1.82
CA ALA A 52 10.45 0.51 1.34
C ALA A 52 9.44 1.42 2.05
N ARG A 53 9.84 2.67 2.30
CA ARG A 53 8.97 3.71 2.84
C ARG A 53 8.06 4.27 1.72
N PRO A 54 6.73 4.34 1.92
CA PRO A 54 5.83 4.94 0.94
C PRO A 54 6.05 6.45 0.84
N THR A 55 6.00 6.98 -0.38
CA THR A 55 5.74 8.40 -0.59
C THR A 55 4.24 8.65 -0.57
N LEU A 56 3.82 9.88 -0.27
CA LEU A 56 2.40 10.25 -0.37
C LEU A 56 1.85 10.01 -1.79
N TRP A 57 2.66 10.30 -2.81
CA TRP A 57 2.30 10.07 -4.21
C TRP A 57 1.96 8.60 -4.50
N VAL A 58 2.78 7.64 -4.04
CA VAL A 58 2.52 6.23 -4.32
C VAL A 58 1.29 5.70 -3.58
N LEU A 59 0.99 6.23 -2.39
CA LEU A 59 -0.24 5.90 -1.66
C LEU A 59 -1.48 6.36 -2.44
N PHE A 60 -1.46 7.57 -3.00
CA PHE A 60 -2.54 8.04 -3.87
C PHE A 60 -2.67 7.19 -5.14
N ARG A 61 -1.55 6.83 -5.79
CA ARG A 61 -1.58 5.95 -6.97
C ARG A 61 -2.22 4.60 -6.64
N ILE A 62 -1.86 3.99 -5.52
CA ILE A 62 -2.46 2.73 -5.06
C ILE A 62 -3.97 2.91 -4.84
N ALA A 63 -4.38 3.98 -4.14
CA ALA A 63 -5.79 4.27 -3.91
C ALA A 63 -6.59 4.47 -5.22
N ASP A 64 -6.03 5.17 -6.20
CA ASP A 64 -6.62 5.35 -7.55
C ASP A 64 -6.81 4.00 -8.27
N GLY A 65 -5.85 3.09 -8.13
CA GLY A 65 -5.90 1.74 -8.69
C GLY A 65 -6.95 0.86 -8.03
N LEU A 66 -7.13 1.04 -6.72
CA LEU A 66 -8.15 0.36 -5.91
C LEU A 66 -9.52 1.05 -5.95
N LYS A 67 -9.64 2.19 -6.65
CA LYS A 67 -10.89 2.98 -6.74
C LYS A 67 -11.44 3.39 -5.37
N VAL A 68 -10.55 3.74 -4.45
CA VAL A 68 -10.90 4.27 -3.13
C VAL A 68 -10.43 5.71 -2.97
N ASP A 69 -11.22 6.53 -2.30
CA ASP A 69 -10.78 7.87 -1.88
C ASP A 69 -9.93 7.74 -0.61
N LEU A 70 -8.62 7.97 -0.73
CA LEU A 70 -7.67 7.70 0.36
C LEU A 70 -8.03 8.42 1.68
N PRO A 71 -8.35 9.74 1.70
CA PRO A 71 -8.72 10.43 2.93
C PRO A 71 -9.96 9.82 3.61
N THR A 72 -11.07 9.68 2.88
CA THR A 72 -12.32 9.11 3.43
C THR A 72 -12.15 7.65 3.85
N TRP A 73 -11.31 6.91 3.13
CA TRP A 73 -11.03 5.51 3.40
C TRP A 73 -10.24 5.34 4.70
N MET A 74 -9.22 6.17 4.93
CA MET A 74 -8.40 6.16 6.15
C MET A 74 -9.23 6.45 7.41
N GLU A 75 -10.18 7.38 7.35
CA GLU A 75 -11.05 7.69 8.50
C GLU A 75 -11.86 6.50 9.01
N LYS A 76 -12.17 5.55 8.12
CA LYS A 76 -12.98 4.36 8.40
C LYS A 76 -12.16 3.15 8.84
N HIS A 77 -10.88 3.07 8.46
CA HIS A 77 -10.08 1.84 8.58
C HIS A 77 -8.81 2.00 9.42
N CYS A 78 -8.35 3.23 9.71
CA CYS A 78 -7.10 3.48 10.44
C CYS A 78 -7.33 4.15 11.81
N ARG A 79 -8.52 3.99 12.41
CA ARG A 79 -8.91 4.65 13.67
C ARG A 79 -8.81 3.70 14.87
#